data_AF-A0A350IQE1-F1
#
_entry.id   AF-A0A350IQE1-F1
#
_cell.length_a   1.000
_cell.length_b   1.000
_cell.length_c   1.000
_cell.angle_alpha   90.00
_cell.angle_beta   90.00
_cell.angle_gamma   90.00
#
_symmetry.space_group_name_H-M   'P 1'
#
loop_
_entity.id
_entity.type
_entity.pdbx_description
1 polymer ?
#
loop_
_entity_poly.entity_id
_entity_poly.type
_entity_poly.pdbx_seq_one_letter_code
_entity_poly.pdbx_strand_id
1 'polypeptide(L)'
;MSIQVYLDTPRVRLHWDSEAQWIYIGYGEWPTTAEVKTGIDACLDALREHRATRCLSDSRKRRVVQPEAQQALVQSWLPQAVALGLKRLAIVLPMSQVALSTVESMLPAYRERVETHTFATVEEAAAWLSADSPSLVLPPA
;
A
#
# COMPACT_ATOMS: atom_id res chain seq x y z
N MET A 1 -4.70 9.33 -18.31
CA MET A 1 -4.54 8.09 -17.52
C MET A 1 -3.24 7.41 -17.87
N SER A 2 -2.19 7.59 -17.08
CA SER A 2 -0.91 6.88 -17.24
C SER A 2 -0.64 6.04 -16.00
N ILE A 3 -0.97 4.74 -16.07
CA ILE A 3 -0.58 3.78 -15.04
C ILE A 3 0.84 3.32 -15.34
N GLN A 4 1.76 3.52 -14.39
CA GLN A 4 3.12 2.99 -14.49
C GLN A 4 3.24 1.74 -13.64
N VAL A 5 3.45 0.60 -14.29
CA VAL A 5 3.55 -0.71 -13.64
C VAL A 5 5.00 -0.94 -13.21
N TYR A 6 5.19 -1.22 -11.93
CA TYR A 6 6.50 -1.57 -11.35
C TYR A 6 6.63 -3.09 -11.13
N LEU A 7 5.51 -3.74 -10.84
CA LEU A 7 5.45 -5.19 -10.67
C LEU A 7 4.08 -5.69 -11.11
N ASP A 8 4.03 -6.66 -12.01
CA ASP A 8 2.79 -7.34 -12.36
C ASP A 8 3.04 -8.84 -12.39
N THR A 9 2.84 -9.45 -11.23
CA THR A 9 2.90 -10.89 -11.06
C THR A 9 1.56 -11.39 -10.52
N PRO A 10 1.23 -12.68 -10.69
CA PRO A 10 0.00 -13.24 -10.11
C PRO A 10 -0.12 -13.07 -8.59
N ARG A 11 0.98 -12.79 -7.89
CA ARG A 11 1.06 -12.72 -6.42
C ARG A 11 1.26 -11.32 -5.87
N VAL A 12 1.87 -10.41 -6.62
CA VAL A 12 2.03 -9.01 -6.25
C VAL A 12 1.88 -8.15 -7.49
N ARG A 13 0.98 -7.18 -7.41
CA ARG A 13 0.77 -6.15 -8.43
C ARG A 13 1.05 -4.80 -7.81
N LEU A 14 1.99 -4.06 -8.36
CA LEU A 14 2.36 -2.73 -7.92
C LEU A 14 2.37 -1.78 -9.10
N HIS A 15 1.57 -0.74 -9.00
CA HIS A 15 1.54 0.31 -10.00
C HIS A 15 1.32 1.67 -9.37
N TRP A 16 1.86 2.69 -10.03
CA TRP A 16 1.59 4.08 -9.75
C TRP A 16 0.42 4.55 -10.60
N ASP A 17 -0.54 5.23 -9.96
CA ASP A 17 -1.59 5.96 -10.64
C ASP A 17 -1.24 7.46 -10.68
N SER A 18 -0.94 7.97 -11.88
CA SER A 18 -0.58 9.38 -12.07
C SER A 18 -1.73 10.35 -11.83
N GLU A 19 -2.98 9.92 -12.06
CA GLU A 19 -4.15 10.79 -11.88
C GLU A 19 -4.54 10.88 -10.42
N ALA A 20 -4.54 9.72 -9.76
CA ALA A 20 -4.92 9.64 -8.37
C ALA A 20 -3.75 10.01 -7.41
N GLN A 21 -2.52 10.01 -7.92
CA GLN A 21 -1.28 10.33 -7.21
C GLN A 21 -1.00 9.45 -5.99
N TRP A 22 -1.32 8.16 -6.10
CA TRP A 22 -0.98 7.16 -5.09
C TRP A 22 -0.53 5.85 -5.72
N ILE A 23 0.21 5.06 -4.94
CA ILE A 23 0.68 3.74 -5.34
C ILE A 23 -0.38 2.71 -4.96
N TYR A 24 -0.79 1.87 -5.90
CA TYR A 24 -1.58 0.67 -5.62
C TYR A 24 -0.66 -0.52 -5.42
N ILE A 25 -0.90 -1.28 -4.36
CA ILE A 25 -0.27 -2.57 -4.10
C ILE A 25 -1.35 -3.61 -3.88
N GLY A 26 -1.51 -4.52 -4.83
CA GLY A 26 -2.41 -5.66 -4.73
C GLY A 26 -1.66 -6.94 -4.42
N TYR A 27 -2.06 -7.63 -3.35
CA TYR A 27 -1.52 -8.93 -3.01
C TYR A 27 -2.42 -10.05 -3.52
N GLY A 28 -1.83 -11.04 -4.20
CA GLY A 28 -2.44 -12.31 -4.57
C GLY A 28 -2.15 -13.41 -3.55
N GLU A 29 -2.27 -14.67 -3.96
CA GLU A 29 -2.09 -15.81 -3.06
C GLU A 29 -0.59 -16.15 -2.84
N TRP A 30 -0.20 -16.32 -1.57
CA TRP A 30 1.09 -16.87 -1.12
C TRP A 30 2.37 -16.28 -1.74
N PRO A 31 2.77 -15.04 -1.41
CA PRO A 31 4.09 -14.57 -1.79
C PRO A 31 5.17 -15.31 -0.98
N THR A 32 6.20 -15.81 -1.66
CA THR A 32 7.44 -16.27 -1.04
C THR A 32 8.19 -15.09 -0.40
N THR A 33 9.11 -15.36 0.52
CA THR A 33 9.95 -14.31 1.14
C THR A 33 10.71 -13.47 0.10
N ALA A 34 11.15 -14.09 -1.00
CA ALA A 34 11.80 -13.39 -2.11
C ALA A 34 10.83 -12.44 -2.85
N GLU A 35 9.58 -12.86 -3.06
CA GLU A 35 8.54 -12.03 -3.68
C GLU A 35 8.12 -10.88 -2.77
N VAL A 36 8.07 -11.09 -1.45
CA VAL A 36 7.85 -10.02 -0.48
C VAL A 36 8.96 -8.98 -0.57
N LYS A 37 10.23 -9.42 -0.59
CA LYS A 37 11.37 -8.51 -0.74
C LYS A 37 11.29 -7.74 -2.06
N THR A 38 10.99 -8.43 -3.16
CA THR A 38 10.82 -7.81 -4.48
C THR A 38 9.70 -6.76 -4.47
N GLY A 39 8.58 -7.04 -3.80
CA GLY A 39 7.49 -6.08 -3.64
C GLY A 39 7.85 -4.87 -2.77
N ILE A 40 8.64 -5.08 -1.70
CA ILE A 40 9.19 -4.00 -0.87
C ILE A 40 10.09 -3.09 -1.72
N ASP A 41 11.05 -3.67 -2.45
CA ASP A 41 12.01 -2.93 -3.26
C ASP A 41 11.27 -2.13 -4.36
N ALA A 42 10.34 -2.75 -5.08
CA ALA A 42 9.52 -2.09 -6.10
C ALA A 42 8.66 -0.94 -5.54
N CYS A 43 8.12 -1.10 -4.33
CA CYS A 43 7.35 -0.05 -3.67
C CYS A 43 8.23 1.16 -3.31
N LEU A 44 9.42 0.92 -2.78
CA LEU A 44 10.37 1.98 -2.43
C LEU A 44 10.86 2.71 -3.68
N ASP A 45 11.05 2.01 -4.80
CA ASP A 45 11.40 2.64 -6.06
C ASP A 45 10.27 3.53 -6.58
N ALA A 46 9.03 3.06 -6.56
CA ALA A 46 7.86 3.86 -6.94
C ALA A 46 7.67 5.10 -6.04
N LEU A 47 7.85 4.95 -4.71
CA LEU A 47 7.80 6.05 -3.76
C LEU A 47 8.88 7.10 -4.07
N ARG A 48 10.10 6.66 -4.38
CA ARG A 48 11.24 7.53 -4.69
C ARG A 48 11.07 8.26 -6.02
N GLU A 49 10.67 7.53 -7.07
CA GLU A 49 10.54 8.06 -8.43
C GLU A 49 9.43 9.10 -8.52
N HIS A 50 8.25 8.80 -7.96
CA HIS A 50 7.09 9.67 -8.04
C HIS A 50 6.93 10.61 -6.85
N ARG A 51 7.81 10.53 -5.85
CA ARG A 51 7.69 11.24 -4.56
C ARG A 51 6.29 11.05 -3.95
N ALA A 52 5.78 9.84 -4.09
CA ALA A 52 4.43 9.50 -3.71
C ALA A 52 4.29 9.60 -2.19
N THR A 53 3.27 10.32 -1.73
CA THR A 53 2.99 10.50 -0.30
C THR A 53 1.87 9.58 0.19
N ARG A 54 1.29 8.78 -0.70
CA ARG A 54 0.06 8.03 -0.50
C ARG A 54 0.16 6.64 -1.10
N CYS A 55 -0.32 5.64 -0.37
CA CYS A 55 -0.28 4.25 -0.79
C CYS A 55 -1.59 3.53 -0.42
N LEU A 56 -2.10 2.72 -1.35
CA LEU A 56 -3.22 1.79 -1.16
C LEU A 56 -2.69 0.36 -1.17
N SER A 57 -2.90 -0.35 -0.07
CA SER A 57 -2.52 -1.76 0.10
C SER A 57 -3.78 -2.64 0.10
N ASP A 58 -4.06 -3.28 -1.04
CA ASP A 58 -5.17 -4.23 -1.19
C ASP A 58 -4.75 -5.63 -0.75
N SER A 59 -5.14 -5.99 0.48
CA SER A 59 -4.87 -7.30 1.08
C SER A 59 -6.03 -8.29 0.98
N ARG A 60 -7.10 -8.00 0.21
CA ARG A 60 -8.32 -8.84 0.19
C ARG A 60 -8.06 -10.31 -0.13
N LYS A 61 -7.14 -10.57 -1.06
CA LYS A 61 -6.73 -11.93 -1.50
C LYS A 61 -5.48 -12.44 -0.78
N ARG A 62 -4.94 -11.65 0.16
CA ARG A 62 -3.71 -11.97 0.88
C ARG A 62 -3.98 -13.08 1.89
N ARG A 63 -3.13 -14.10 1.91
CA ARG A 63 -3.10 -15.11 2.97
C ARG A 63 -2.17 -14.68 4.11
N VAL A 64 -2.03 -15.53 5.12
CA VAL A 64 -1.18 -15.28 6.30
C VAL A 64 0.22 -14.88 5.86
N VAL A 65 0.68 -13.72 6.35
CA VAL A 65 2.05 -13.24 6.13
C VAL A 65 2.95 -13.96 7.13
N GLN A 66 4.03 -14.58 6.65
CA GLN A 66 4.99 -15.23 7.55
C GLN A 66 5.62 -14.20 8.51
N PRO A 67 5.94 -14.59 9.76
CA PRO A 67 6.50 -13.66 10.75
C PRO A 67 7.71 -12.86 10.26
N GLU A 68 8.60 -13.48 9.50
CA GLU A 68 9.80 -12.85 8.93
C GLU A 68 9.43 -11.74 7.94
N ALA A 69 8.39 -11.97 7.14
CA ALA A 69 7.86 -10.97 6.21
C ALA A 69 7.14 -9.82 6.94
N GLN A 70 6.44 -10.11 8.05
CA GLN A 70 5.86 -9.05 8.90
C GLN A 70 6.96 -8.17 9.51
N GLN A 71 8.02 -8.80 10.03
CA GLN A 71 9.18 -8.08 10.56
C GLN A 71 9.86 -7.23 9.50
N ALA A 72 10.06 -7.76 8.29
CA ALA A 72 10.63 -6.99 7.18
C ALA A 72 9.78 -5.75 6.84
N LEU A 73 8.45 -5.86 6.85
CA LEU A 73 7.55 -4.73 6.59
C LEU A 73 7.67 -3.63 7.67
N VAL A 74 7.71 -4.02 8.95
CA VAL A 74 7.74 -3.07 10.07
C VAL A 74 9.14 -2.48 10.30
N GLN A 75 10.19 -3.30 10.19
CA GLN A 75 11.56 -2.92 10.54
C GLN A 75 12.36 -2.36 9.37
N SER A 76 12.01 -2.71 8.13
CA SER A 76 12.76 -2.28 6.94
C SER A 76 11.93 -1.38 6.03
N TRP A 77 10.78 -1.85 5.54
CA TRP A 77 9.98 -1.08 4.58
C TRP A 77 9.41 0.20 5.19
N LEU A 78 8.74 0.10 6.34
CA LEU A 78 8.06 1.24 6.95
C LEU A 78 8.98 2.45 7.23
N PRO A 79 10.16 2.30 7.89
CA PRO A 79 11.07 3.43 8.08
C PRO A 79 11.52 4.06 6.76
N GLN A 80 11.80 3.24 5.74
CA GLN A 80 12.25 3.73 4.44
C GLN A 80 11.13 4.45 3.68
N ALA A 81 9.92 3.90 3.70
CA ALA A 81 8.76 4.52 3.07
C ALA A 81 8.45 5.89 3.69
N VAL A 82 8.53 5.98 5.03
CA VAL A 82 8.38 7.26 5.75
C VAL A 82 9.48 8.24 5.38
N ALA A 83 10.75 7.80 5.31
CA ALA A 83 11.87 8.64 4.91
C ALA A 83 11.74 9.15 3.46
N LEU A 84 11.11 8.38 2.58
CA LEU A 84 10.79 8.77 1.20
C LEU A 84 9.55 9.69 1.09
N GLY A 85 8.85 9.96 2.19
CA GLY A 85 7.74 10.91 2.25
C GLY A 85 6.36 10.29 2.28
N LEU A 86 6.22 8.97 2.53
CA LEU A 86 4.91 8.35 2.74
C LEU A 86 4.22 8.97 3.96
N LYS A 87 3.03 9.53 3.75
CA LYS A 87 2.20 10.17 4.78
C LYS A 87 0.91 9.40 5.06
N ARG A 88 0.34 8.77 4.04
CA ARG A 88 -0.94 8.05 4.13
C ARG A 88 -0.86 6.64 3.61
N LEU A 89 -1.40 5.71 4.38
CA LEU A 89 -1.50 4.31 4.04
C LEU A 89 -2.94 3.82 4.22
N ALA A 90 -3.61 3.54 3.12
CA ALA A 90 -4.91 2.89 3.13
C ALA A 90 -4.73 1.38 3.01
N ILE A 91 -5.28 0.60 3.93
CA ILE A 91 -5.17 -0.86 3.93
C ILE A 91 -6.55 -1.46 3.73
N VAL A 92 -6.78 -2.14 2.62
CA VAL A 92 -8.00 -2.94 2.43
C VAL A 92 -7.80 -4.27 3.11
N LEU A 93 -8.67 -4.58 4.07
CA LEU A 93 -8.52 -5.73 4.95
C LEU A 93 -8.65 -7.05 4.18
N PRO A 94 -7.90 -8.10 4.60
CA PRO A 94 -8.05 -9.43 4.04
C PRO A 94 -9.39 -10.06 4.43
N MET A 95 -9.95 -10.91 3.57
CA MET A 95 -11.19 -11.64 3.87
C MET A 95 -10.99 -12.79 4.86
N SER A 96 -9.76 -13.31 4.99
CA SER A 96 -9.44 -14.38 5.92
C SER A 96 -9.23 -13.83 7.33
N GLN A 97 -9.93 -14.39 8.32
CA GLN A 97 -9.81 -13.98 9.73
C GLN A 97 -8.37 -14.10 10.27
N VAL A 98 -7.63 -15.13 9.86
CA VAL A 98 -6.24 -15.33 10.29
C VAL A 98 -5.31 -14.28 9.67
N ALA A 99 -5.54 -13.95 8.41
CA ALA A 99 -4.80 -12.87 7.74
C ALA A 99 -5.18 -11.50 8.33
N LEU A 100 -6.44 -11.31 8.75
CA LEU A 100 -6.91 -10.08 9.38
C LEU A 100 -6.17 -9.83 10.69
N SER A 101 -6.11 -10.82 11.57
CA SER A 101 -5.34 -10.71 12.83
C SER A 101 -3.86 -10.42 12.60
N THR A 102 -3.30 -10.91 11.50
CA THR A 102 -1.92 -10.60 11.10
C THR A 102 -1.75 -9.15 10.65
N VAL A 103 -2.72 -8.59 9.92
CA VAL A 103 -2.69 -7.17 9.54
C VAL A 103 -2.88 -6.29 10.77
N GLU A 104 -3.82 -6.64 11.64
CA GLU A 104 -4.14 -5.91 12.87
C GLU A 104 -2.95 -5.82 13.83
N SER A 105 -2.13 -6.87 13.93
CA SER A 105 -0.92 -6.83 14.78
C SER A 105 0.14 -5.83 14.29
N MET A 106 0.16 -5.51 12.99
CA MET A 106 1.09 -4.53 12.40
C MET A 106 0.56 -3.09 12.44
N LEU A 107 -0.75 -2.88 12.57
CA LEU A 107 -1.38 -1.56 12.53
C LEU A 107 -0.83 -0.56 13.56
N PRO A 108 -0.52 -0.93 14.82
CA PRO A 108 0.05 0.02 15.77
C PRO A 108 1.36 0.62 15.27
N ALA A 109 2.27 -0.21 14.77
CA ALA A 109 3.56 0.25 14.23
C ALA A 109 3.39 1.19 13.02
N TYR A 110 2.41 0.92 12.15
CA TYR A 110 2.10 1.81 11.03
C TYR A 110 1.52 3.14 11.49
N ARG A 111 0.53 3.12 12.39
CA ARG A 111 -0.16 4.32 12.88
C ARG A 111 0.75 5.26 13.67
N GLU A 112 1.82 4.75 14.28
CA GLU A 112 2.82 5.58 14.94
C GLU A 112 3.64 6.45 13.98
N ARG A 113 3.71 6.08 12.69
CA ARG A 113 4.59 6.73 11.71
C ARG A 113 3.88 7.29 10.47
N VAL A 114 2.72 6.75 10.13
CA VAL A 114 1.96 7.04 8.91
C VAL A 114 0.47 7.09 9.26
N GLU A 115 -0.25 8.06 8.72
CA GLU A 115 -1.70 8.12 8.83
C GLU A 115 -2.31 6.89 8.15
N THR A 116 -2.73 5.91 8.96
CA THR A 116 -3.10 4.57 8.48
C THR A 116 -4.55 4.27 8.79
N HIS A 117 -5.34 4.07 7.74
CA HIS A 117 -6.76 3.69 7.83
C HIS A 117 -7.02 2.35 7.14
N THR A 118 -7.96 1.60 7.71
CA THR A 118 -8.37 0.28 7.21
C THR A 118 -9.75 0.35 6.58
N PHE A 119 -9.96 -0.37 5.48
CA PHE A 119 -11.18 -0.33 4.69
C PHE A 119 -11.65 -1.73 4.32
N ALA A 120 -12.95 -1.88 4.04
CA ALA A 120 -13.50 -3.15 3.54
C ALA A 120 -13.32 -3.29 2.02
N THR A 121 -13.30 -2.16 1.31
CA THR A 121 -13.24 -2.12 -0.16
C THR A 121 -12.11 -1.23 -0.68
N VAL A 122 -11.68 -1.47 -1.93
CA VAL A 122 -10.65 -0.63 -2.58
C VAL A 122 -11.22 0.75 -2.90
N GLU A 123 -12.51 0.81 -3.20
CA GLU A 123 -13.26 1.99 -3.54
C GLU A 123 -13.29 2.98 -2.36
N GLU A 124 -13.59 2.50 -1.14
CA GLU A 124 -13.52 3.32 0.08
C GLU A 124 -12.10 3.80 0.38
N ALA A 125 -11.12 2.91 0.24
CA ALA A 125 -9.71 3.24 0.45
C ALA A 125 -9.21 4.31 -0.52
N ALA A 126 -9.55 4.18 -1.80
CA ALA A 126 -9.20 5.14 -2.84
C ALA A 126 -9.90 6.48 -2.63
N ALA A 127 -11.17 6.47 -2.22
CA ALA A 127 -11.91 7.68 -1.88
C ALA A 127 -11.23 8.43 -0.73
N TRP A 128 -10.81 7.73 0.33
CA TRP A 128 -10.10 8.36 1.45
C TRP A 128 -8.73 8.92 1.05
N LEU A 129 -7.97 8.20 0.21
CA LEU A 129 -6.69 8.69 -0.31
C LEU A 129 -6.87 9.92 -1.22
N SER A 130 -8.01 10.04 -1.88
CA SER A 130 -8.32 11.14 -2.80
C SER A 130 -9.00 12.32 -2.12
N ALA A 131 -9.65 12.10 -0.97
CA ALA A 131 -10.42 13.13 -0.23
C ALA A 131 -9.58 14.31 0.25
N ASP A 132 -8.25 14.20 0.26
CA ASP A 132 -7.33 15.28 0.62
C ASP A 132 -6.34 15.59 -0.50
N SER A 133 -6.58 15.10 -1.73
CA SER A 133 -6.01 15.80 -2.88
C SER A 133 -6.74 17.13 -2.97
N PRO A 134 -6.03 18.28 -2.91
CA PRO A 134 -6.56 19.51 -3.46
C PRO A 134 -6.64 19.32 -4.98
N SER A 135 -7.59 18.50 -5.41
CA SER A 135 -7.98 18.40 -6.80
C SER A 135 -8.68 19.72 -7.07
N LEU A 136 -7.96 20.59 -7.76
CA LEU A 136 -8.40 21.87 -8.28
C LEU A 136 -9.75 21.69 -8.99
N VAL A 137 -10.86 21.80 -8.27
CA VAL A 137 -12.17 21.97 -8.88
C VAL A 137 -12.19 23.42 -9.37
N LEU A 138 -11.70 23.65 -10.59
CA LEU A 138 -12.03 24.86 -11.32
C LEU A 138 -13.54 24.80 -11.60
N PRO A 139 -14.33 25.77 -11.12
CA PRO A 139 -15.74 25.83 -11.48
C PRO A 139 -15.87 26.09 -12.99
N PRO A 140 -16.94 25.58 -13.64
CA PRO A 140 -17.20 25.93 -15.02
C PRO A 140 -17.46 27.44 -15.15
N ALA A 141 -16.93 28.01 -16.23
CA ALA A 141 -17.00 29.43 -16.58
C ALA A 141 -18.43 29.93 -16.82
#